data_AF-A0AAJ1I942-F1
#
_entry.id   AF-A0AAJ1I942-F1
#
_cell.length_a   1.000
_cell.length_b   1.000
_cell.length_c   1.000
_cell.angle_alpha   90.00
_cell.angle_beta   90.00
_cell.angle_gamma   90.00
#
_symmetry.space_group_name_H-M   'P 1'
#
loop_
_entity.id
_entity.type
_entity.pdbx_description
1 polymer ?
#
loop_
_entity_poly.entity_id
_entity_poly.type
_entity_poly.pdbx_seq_one_letter_code
_entity_poly.pdbx_strand_id
1 'polypeptide(L)'
;MFHFLVTSDKGAWEGKVEIYSRSRFLEYTPDDIVAKFSNITSEVIEQLKKMPCLCAYEGEYDIRVAKVKSIEVQAGSVRIEIDFDNRISPIPFDDFSKHKKRFGIHEWEFSRTHWAIKSGDLLEKLRESSIAFVDQETALADVFEDFAPAEDVSGLIVQKGPTVVRSVSEFIAQVNKLNDATREAFYRGHTDIEYQLKPSVFRTNKQGVPLYRNSEHQMFREVLVSNSFDFKDDTSTLDRLVRMQHYELPTRLLDITANPLIALFFAVFSKQQTEEKLGVPGQVILFQLSRDHIKYFDSDTASCIANLALLSAADKNSIDFTGAMDVVAGQTFELNKFNVQPSIRRLLHYIKNEKPYFQDRIVPSSLGSVICVKGKKSNDRISSQAGAFLLFGHEAVLAEETTDTITIHRINVENKRAVLEELERLDITESTVFPNLVATCNHIKTRYQTKF
;
A
#
# COMPACT_ATOMS: atom_id res chain seq x y z
N MET A 1 10.79 -15.66 -11.53
CA MET A 1 10.63 -14.25 -11.09
C MET A 1 12.01 -13.64 -11.01
N PHE A 2 12.12 -12.31 -11.08
CA PHE A 2 13.40 -11.61 -10.96
C PHE A 2 13.22 -10.25 -10.32
N HIS A 3 14.28 -9.73 -9.70
CA HIS A 3 14.34 -8.36 -9.20
C HIS A 3 14.62 -7.39 -10.35
N PHE A 4 13.94 -6.26 -10.36
CA PHE A 4 14.31 -5.10 -11.15
C PHE A 4 14.66 -3.97 -10.19
N LEU A 5 15.95 -3.62 -10.16
CA LEU A 5 16.51 -2.63 -9.25
C LEU A 5 16.91 -1.40 -10.06
N VAL A 6 16.34 -0.25 -9.72
CA VAL A 6 16.70 1.04 -10.32
C VAL A 6 17.21 1.96 -9.23
N THR A 7 18.31 2.67 -9.47
CA THR A 7 18.90 3.62 -8.53
C THR A 7 19.46 4.86 -9.22
N SER A 8 19.40 6.00 -8.54
CA SER A 8 20.05 7.25 -8.97
C SER A 8 21.51 7.34 -8.50
N ASP A 9 21.95 6.48 -7.58
CA ASP A 9 23.35 6.46 -7.11
C ASP A 9 24.23 5.83 -8.18
N LYS A 10 25.00 6.65 -8.89
CA LYS A 10 25.89 6.23 -9.99
C LYS A 10 27.01 5.26 -9.56
N GLY A 11 27.27 5.10 -8.26
CA GLY A 11 28.24 4.15 -7.72
C GLY A 11 27.62 2.91 -7.09
N ALA A 12 26.31 2.71 -7.22
CA ALA A 12 25.57 1.64 -6.57
C ALA A 12 26.09 0.24 -6.92
N TRP A 13 26.47 0.06 -8.19
CA TRP A 13 26.84 -1.23 -8.74
C TRP A 13 28.35 -1.53 -8.64
N GLU A 14 29.08 -0.78 -7.81
CA GLU A 14 30.53 -0.90 -7.59
C GLU A 14 30.89 -1.58 -6.26
N GLY A 15 30.07 -2.57 -5.83
CA GLY A 15 30.33 -3.37 -4.63
C GLY A 15 29.87 -2.72 -3.31
N LYS A 16 28.93 -1.79 -3.38
CA LYS A 16 28.29 -1.17 -2.22
C LYS A 16 26.99 -1.87 -1.86
N VAL A 17 26.57 -1.68 -0.60
CA VAL A 17 25.23 -2.06 -0.14
C VAL A 17 24.26 -0.96 -0.54
N GLU A 18 23.26 -1.31 -1.33
CA GLU A 18 22.21 -0.38 -1.74
C GLU A 18 21.08 -0.32 -0.72
N ILE A 19 20.58 0.88 -0.47
CA ILE A 19 19.53 1.13 0.53
C ILE A 19 18.29 1.65 -0.16
N TYR A 20 17.22 0.88 -0.08
CA TYR A 20 15.89 1.26 -0.55
C TYR A 20 15.01 1.61 0.65
N SER A 21 14.23 2.69 0.58
CA SER A 21 13.18 2.92 1.57
C SER A 21 12.14 1.79 1.49
N ARG A 22 11.45 1.50 2.60
CA ARG A 22 10.40 0.46 2.64
C ARG A 22 9.30 0.69 1.59
N SER A 23 9.07 1.96 1.25
CA SER A 23 8.12 2.37 0.23
C SER A 23 8.54 2.06 -1.21
N ARG A 24 9.85 1.94 -1.46
CA ARG A 24 10.44 1.61 -2.76
C ARG A 24 10.56 0.12 -2.99
N PHE A 25 10.57 -0.66 -1.91
CA PHE A 25 10.52 -2.10 -1.96
C PHE A 25 9.15 -2.58 -2.48
N LEU A 26 9.17 -3.41 -3.52
CA LEU A 26 8.02 -3.88 -4.28
C LEU A 26 7.22 -2.77 -4.98
N GLU A 27 7.80 -1.58 -5.18
CA GLU A 27 7.19 -0.58 -6.04
C GLU A 27 7.15 -1.11 -7.49
N TYR A 28 6.05 -0.83 -8.20
CA TYR A 28 5.77 -1.39 -9.55
C TYR A 28 5.77 -2.92 -9.65
N THR A 29 5.59 -3.60 -8.52
CA THR A 29 5.39 -5.06 -8.46
C THR A 29 3.89 -5.37 -8.57
N PRO A 30 3.48 -6.38 -9.35
CA PRO A 30 2.10 -6.85 -9.39
C PRO A 30 1.55 -7.19 -7.99
N ASP A 31 0.29 -6.81 -7.71
CA ASP A 31 -0.30 -6.96 -6.37
C ASP A 31 -0.31 -8.42 -5.87
N ASP A 32 -0.43 -9.42 -6.76
CA ASP A 32 -0.35 -10.86 -6.43
C ASP A 32 1.05 -11.29 -5.98
N ILE A 33 2.10 -10.66 -6.49
CA ILE A 33 3.48 -10.87 -6.05
C ILE A 33 3.74 -10.10 -4.76
N VAL A 34 3.21 -8.88 -4.63
CA VAL A 34 3.32 -8.08 -3.39
C VAL A 34 2.78 -8.87 -2.20
N ALA A 35 1.64 -9.53 -2.35
CA ALA A 35 1.04 -10.34 -1.28
C ALA A 35 1.98 -11.45 -0.77
N LYS A 36 2.86 -11.99 -1.63
CA LYS A 36 3.82 -13.06 -1.28
C LYS A 36 5.07 -12.56 -0.57
N PHE A 37 5.53 -11.34 -0.88
CA PHE A 37 6.86 -10.84 -0.47
C PHE A 37 6.79 -9.60 0.45
N SER A 38 5.61 -9.07 0.75
CA SER A 38 5.44 -7.87 1.60
C SER A 38 5.93 -8.09 3.04
N ASN A 39 5.65 -9.28 3.59
CA ASN A 39 6.08 -9.70 4.92
C ASN A 39 7.48 -10.34 4.85
N ILE A 40 8.52 -9.57 5.17
CA ILE A 40 9.90 -10.03 5.02
C ILE A 40 10.32 -10.86 6.24
N THR A 41 9.97 -12.15 6.24
CA THR A 41 10.51 -13.14 7.19
C THR A 41 11.85 -13.68 6.71
N SER A 42 12.57 -14.40 7.58
CA SER A 42 13.83 -15.07 7.22
C SER A 42 13.65 -16.02 6.03
N GLU A 43 12.53 -16.74 5.96
CA GLU A 43 12.21 -17.65 4.84
C GLU A 43 11.97 -16.88 3.54
N VAL A 44 11.26 -15.75 3.62
CA VAL A 44 11.03 -14.87 2.48
C VAL A 44 12.34 -14.27 1.97
N ILE A 45 13.25 -13.87 2.87
CA ILE A 45 14.60 -13.41 2.51
C ILE A 45 15.36 -14.49 1.73
N GLU A 46 15.34 -15.73 2.20
CA GLU A 46 16.01 -16.83 1.50
C GLU A 46 15.41 -17.11 0.11
N GLN A 47 14.12 -16.86 -0.10
CA GLN A 47 13.50 -16.95 -1.43
C GLN A 47 13.86 -15.78 -2.33
N LEU A 48 13.87 -14.56 -1.80
CA LEU A 48 14.31 -13.37 -2.55
C LEU A 48 15.77 -13.55 -3.00
N LYS A 49 16.65 -14.08 -2.14
CA LYS A 49 18.06 -14.33 -2.46
C LYS A 49 18.29 -15.27 -3.65
N LYS A 50 17.34 -16.16 -3.95
CA LYS A 50 17.43 -17.08 -5.10
C LYS A 50 17.13 -16.42 -6.44
N MET A 51 16.46 -15.26 -6.45
CA MET A 51 16.04 -14.61 -7.68
C MET A 51 17.19 -13.81 -8.31
N PRO A 52 17.32 -13.81 -9.65
CA PRO A 52 18.26 -12.94 -10.32
C PRO A 52 17.83 -11.48 -10.27
N CYS A 53 18.80 -10.57 -10.36
CA CYS A 53 18.59 -9.13 -10.41
C CYS A 53 18.91 -8.57 -11.78
N LEU A 54 18.02 -7.74 -12.30
CA LEU A 54 18.27 -6.81 -13.39
C LEU A 54 18.49 -5.42 -12.77
N CYS A 55 19.70 -4.90 -12.86
CA CYS A 55 20.14 -3.67 -12.20
C CYS A 55 20.33 -2.55 -13.23
N ALA A 56 19.70 -1.40 -13.00
CA ALA A 56 19.75 -0.25 -13.89
C ALA A 56 19.96 1.05 -13.10
N TYR A 57 20.46 2.08 -13.79
CA TYR A 57 20.46 3.44 -13.27
C TYR A 57 19.23 4.20 -13.75
N GLU A 58 18.84 5.25 -13.03
CA GLU A 58 17.83 6.19 -13.53
C GLU A 58 18.32 6.86 -14.83
N GLY A 59 17.54 6.74 -15.92
CA GLY A 59 17.88 7.25 -17.25
C GLY A 59 18.28 6.17 -18.25
N GLU A 60 19.03 6.57 -19.27
CA GLU A 60 19.44 5.72 -20.40
C GLU A 60 20.87 5.21 -20.17
N TYR A 61 20.99 4.23 -19.27
CA TYR A 61 22.27 3.61 -18.92
C TYR A 61 22.23 2.10 -19.17
N ASP A 62 23.40 1.53 -19.42
CA ASP A 62 23.56 0.09 -19.57
C ASP A 62 23.09 -0.66 -18.33
N ILE A 63 22.50 -1.81 -18.59
CA ILE A 63 21.83 -2.64 -17.60
C ILE A 63 22.70 -3.84 -17.28
N ARG A 64 22.74 -4.26 -16.02
CA ARG A 64 23.57 -5.38 -15.58
C ARG A 64 22.73 -6.46 -14.92
N VAL A 65 23.20 -7.70 -15.00
CA VAL A 65 22.58 -8.85 -14.31
C VAL A 65 23.43 -9.23 -13.10
N ALA A 66 22.80 -9.45 -11.96
CA ALA A 66 23.46 -9.76 -10.69
C ALA A 66 22.74 -10.86 -9.89
N LYS A 67 23.44 -11.39 -8.89
CA LYS A 67 22.90 -12.24 -7.83
C LYS A 67 22.68 -11.41 -6.57
N VAL A 68 21.68 -11.76 -5.78
CA VAL A 68 21.53 -11.20 -4.43
C VAL A 68 22.48 -11.93 -3.49
N LYS A 69 23.38 -11.20 -2.84
CA LYS A 69 24.29 -11.75 -1.81
C LYS A 69 23.63 -11.74 -0.43
N SER A 70 23.04 -10.61 -0.06
CA SER A 70 22.38 -10.45 1.23
C SER A 70 21.23 -9.44 1.15
N ILE A 71 20.21 -9.64 2.00
CA ILE A 71 19.13 -8.69 2.21
C ILE A 71 19.01 -8.48 3.72
N GLU A 72 19.07 -7.22 4.16
CA GLU A 72 18.87 -6.84 5.55
C GLU A 72 17.68 -5.89 5.66
N VAL A 73 16.76 -6.19 6.59
CA VAL A 73 15.61 -5.33 6.86
C VAL A 73 15.88 -4.50 8.10
N GLN A 74 15.64 -3.20 8.00
CA GLN A 74 15.69 -2.26 9.11
C GLN A 74 14.37 -1.50 9.21
N ALA A 75 14.13 -0.84 10.34
CA ALA A 75 12.96 -0.01 10.55
C ALA A 75 12.89 1.09 9.46
N GLY A 76 12.03 0.90 8.45
CA GLY A 76 11.78 1.86 7.37
C GLY A 76 12.65 1.72 6.12
N SER A 77 13.60 0.78 6.04
CA SER A 77 14.44 0.55 4.86
C SER A 77 14.81 -0.91 4.66
N VAL A 78 15.06 -1.29 3.40
CA VAL A 78 15.59 -2.60 3.02
C VAL A 78 16.94 -2.38 2.35
N ARG A 79 17.96 -3.08 2.84
CA ARG A 79 19.32 -3.05 2.28
C ARG A 79 19.55 -4.30 1.46
N ILE A 80 20.18 -4.13 0.31
CA ILE A 80 20.51 -5.23 -0.59
C ILE A 80 21.97 -5.13 -1.00
N GLU A 81 22.68 -6.25 -0.86
CA GLU A 81 24.01 -6.44 -1.40
C GLU A 81 23.89 -7.37 -2.61
N ILE A 82 24.46 -6.96 -3.73
CA ILE A 82 24.44 -7.74 -4.97
C ILE A 82 25.85 -8.10 -5.40
N ASP A 83 25.97 -9.24 -6.08
CA ASP A 83 27.21 -9.74 -6.65
C ASP A 83 27.07 -9.86 -8.17
N PHE A 84 28.03 -9.30 -8.90
CA PHE A 84 28.03 -9.30 -10.36
C PHE A 84 28.92 -10.42 -10.88
N ASP A 85 28.37 -11.23 -11.79
CA ASP A 85 29.18 -12.20 -12.49
C ASP A 85 29.92 -11.52 -13.65
N ASN A 86 31.25 -11.51 -13.59
CA ASN A 86 32.10 -10.90 -14.61
C ASN A 86 32.02 -11.61 -15.98
N ARG A 87 31.39 -12.78 -16.06
CA ARG A 87 31.09 -13.48 -17.32
C ARG A 87 29.89 -12.89 -18.06
N ILE A 88 29.08 -12.05 -17.40
CA ILE A 88 27.92 -11.38 -18.00
C ILE A 88 28.32 -9.94 -18.36
N SER A 89 28.33 -9.66 -19.66
CA SER A 89 28.60 -8.32 -20.17
C SER A 89 27.42 -7.38 -19.88
N PRO A 90 27.67 -6.07 -19.62
CA PRO A 90 26.61 -5.08 -19.55
C PRO A 90 25.75 -5.10 -20.81
N ILE A 91 24.44 -5.01 -20.62
CA ILE A 91 23.44 -4.96 -21.68
C ILE A 91 23.27 -3.50 -22.12
N PRO A 92 23.54 -3.15 -23.38
CA PRO A 92 23.32 -1.80 -23.87
C PRO A 92 21.86 -1.35 -23.71
N PHE A 93 21.64 -0.13 -23.21
CA PHE A 93 20.27 0.38 -23.01
C PHE A 93 19.43 0.35 -24.28
N ASP A 94 20.01 0.75 -25.41
CA ASP A 94 19.33 0.81 -26.70
C ASP A 94 18.79 -0.55 -27.13
N ASP A 95 19.53 -1.62 -26.84
CA ASP A 95 19.09 -2.98 -27.15
C ASP A 95 18.03 -3.48 -26.18
N PHE A 96 18.19 -3.21 -24.88
CA PHE A 96 17.16 -3.55 -23.90
C PHE A 96 15.85 -2.79 -24.14
N SER A 97 15.93 -1.53 -24.56
CA SER A 97 14.79 -0.63 -24.73
C SER A 97 13.73 -1.18 -25.69
N LYS A 98 14.17 -1.90 -26.73
CA LYS A 98 13.31 -2.55 -27.73
C LYS A 98 12.46 -3.68 -27.14
N HIS A 99 12.87 -4.26 -26.01
CA HIS A 99 12.26 -5.45 -25.41
C HIS A 99 11.64 -5.22 -24.02
N LYS A 100 11.67 -4.00 -23.46
CA LYS A 100 11.14 -3.63 -22.12
C LYS A 100 9.78 -4.28 -21.78
N LYS A 101 8.83 -4.27 -22.73
CA LYS A 101 7.49 -4.85 -22.54
C LYS A 101 7.51 -6.34 -22.18
N ARG A 102 8.47 -7.13 -22.70
CA ARG A 102 8.60 -8.57 -22.40
C ARG A 102 8.96 -8.81 -20.94
N PHE A 103 9.73 -7.90 -20.36
CA PHE A 103 10.14 -7.92 -18.97
C PHE A 103 9.04 -7.39 -18.02
N GLY A 104 7.93 -6.86 -18.56
CA GLY A 104 6.91 -6.18 -17.75
C GLY A 104 7.44 -4.88 -17.16
N ILE A 105 8.35 -4.22 -17.89
CA ILE A 105 8.96 -2.95 -17.51
C ILE A 105 8.44 -1.85 -18.43
N HIS A 106 8.04 -0.73 -17.83
CA HIS A 106 7.55 0.45 -18.51
C HIS A 106 8.62 1.56 -18.56
N GLU A 107 8.52 2.47 -19.55
CA GLU A 107 9.50 3.56 -19.77
C GLU A 107 9.77 4.41 -18.52
N TRP A 108 8.70 4.78 -17.80
CA TRP A 108 8.78 5.58 -16.59
C TRP A 108 9.43 4.88 -15.37
N GLU A 109 9.68 3.58 -15.41
CA GLU A 109 10.32 2.88 -14.29
C GLU A 109 11.81 3.23 -14.22
N PHE A 110 12.40 3.65 -15.34
CA PHE A 110 13.77 4.18 -15.39
C PHE A 110 13.87 5.62 -14.90
N SER A 111 12.76 6.29 -14.60
CA SER A 111 12.81 7.69 -14.15
C SER A 111 12.88 7.83 -12.63
N ARG A 112 13.00 6.71 -11.89
CA ARG A 112 12.95 6.75 -10.44
C ARG A 112 13.53 5.50 -9.76
N THR A 113 14.25 5.74 -8.68
CA THR A 113 14.81 4.72 -7.79
C THR A 113 13.70 3.90 -7.19
N HIS A 114 13.73 2.58 -7.40
CA HIS A 114 12.75 1.63 -6.89
C HIS A 114 13.27 0.20 -6.96
N TRP A 115 12.61 -0.70 -6.25
CA TRP A 115 12.86 -2.15 -6.31
C TRP A 115 11.55 -2.87 -6.64
N ALA A 116 11.45 -3.42 -7.84
CA ALA A 116 10.32 -4.24 -8.27
C ALA A 116 10.67 -5.74 -8.30
N ILE A 117 9.67 -6.61 -8.18
CA ILE A 117 9.74 -8.02 -8.55
C ILE A 117 8.85 -8.24 -9.76
N LYS A 118 9.40 -8.85 -10.81
CA LYS A 118 8.69 -9.09 -12.07
C LYS A 118 8.48 -10.58 -12.31
N SER A 119 7.36 -10.90 -12.94
CA SER A 119 6.96 -12.28 -13.26
C SER A 119 7.75 -12.85 -14.44
N GLY A 120 7.92 -14.17 -14.42
CA GLY A 120 8.63 -14.93 -15.47
C GLY A 120 10.12 -15.13 -15.16
N ASP A 121 10.77 -15.90 -16.02
CA ASP A 121 12.20 -16.20 -15.94
C ASP A 121 13.01 -15.11 -16.65
N LEU A 122 13.98 -14.50 -15.96
CA LEU A 122 14.78 -13.41 -16.54
C LEU A 122 15.64 -13.90 -17.70
N LEU A 123 16.25 -15.08 -17.56
CA LEU A 123 17.22 -15.62 -18.50
C LEU A 123 16.54 -16.09 -19.77
N GLU A 124 15.40 -16.76 -19.64
CA GLU A 124 14.58 -17.12 -20.78
C GLU A 124 14.17 -15.87 -21.57
N LYS A 125 13.69 -14.84 -20.87
CA LYS A 125 13.30 -13.57 -21.52
C LYS A 125 14.48 -12.87 -22.20
N LEU A 126 15.68 -12.89 -21.62
CA LEU A 126 16.88 -12.33 -22.23
C LEU A 126 17.27 -13.12 -23.48
N ARG A 127 17.31 -14.45 -23.40
CA ARG A 127 17.63 -15.37 -24.51
C ARG A 127 16.67 -15.20 -25.68
N GLU A 128 15.38 -15.19 -25.41
CA GLU A 128 14.37 -15.06 -26.46
C GLU A 128 14.31 -13.66 -27.08
N SER A 129 14.93 -12.66 -26.45
CA SER A 129 15.04 -11.30 -26.98
C SER A 129 16.29 -11.10 -27.84
N SER A 130 17.11 -12.14 -28.03
CA SER A 130 18.37 -12.10 -28.80
C SER A 130 19.31 -10.98 -28.34
N ILE A 131 19.24 -10.58 -27.07
CA ILE A 131 20.14 -9.59 -26.49
C ILE A 131 21.49 -10.28 -26.31
N ALA A 132 22.57 -9.70 -26.82
CA ALA A 132 23.92 -10.22 -26.62
C ALA A 132 24.40 -9.79 -25.23
N PHE A 133 24.37 -10.69 -24.25
CA PHE A 133 24.87 -10.43 -22.88
C PHE A 133 25.90 -11.46 -22.40
N VAL A 134 26.21 -12.47 -23.23
CA VAL A 134 27.20 -13.52 -22.94
C VAL A 134 28.02 -13.77 -24.20
N ASP A 135 29.35 -13.75 -24.08
CA ASP A 135 30.27 -13.94 -25.21
C ASP A 135 30.32 -15.41 -25.71
N GLN A 136 29.78 -16.38 -24.95
CA GLN A 136 29.78 -17.81 -25.31
C GLN A 136 28.51 -18.53 -24.80
N GLU A 137 27.74 -19.16 -25.71
CA GLU A 137 26.51 -19.94 -25.41
C GLU A 137 26.71 -21.06 -24.36
N THR A 138 27.92 -21.60 -24.25
CA THR A 138 28.26 -22.73 -23.37
C THR A 138 28.43 -22.32 -21.90
N ALA A 139 28.61 -21.02 -21.60
CA ALA A 139 28.81 -20.52 -20.24
C ALA A 139 27.50 -20.24 -19.49
N LEU A 140 26.35 -20.15 -20.16
CA LEU A 140 25.07 -19.84 -19.51
C LEU A 140 24.66 -20.96 -18.52
N ALA A 141 24.64 -22.22 -18.92
CA ALA A 141 24.23 -23.29 -18.01
C ALA A 141 25.09 -23.36 -16.72
N ASP A 142 26.40 -23.17 -16.84
CA ASP A 142 27.36 -23.22 -15.72
C ASP A 142 27.42 -21.93 -14.87
N VAL A 143 27.04 -20.78 -15.43
CA VAL A 143 26.82 -19.54 -14.65
C VAL A 143 25.53 -19.66 -13.81
N PHE A 144 24.56 -20.42 -14.33
CA PHE A 144 23.16 -20.35 -13.92
C PHE A 144 22.61 -21.58 -13.17
N GLU A 145 23.39 -22.65 -12.92
CA GLU A 145 23.01 -23.73 -11.99
C GLU A 145 22.70 -23.23 -10.56
N ASP A 146 23.21 -22.06 -10.16
CA ASP A 146 22.93 -21.42 -8.86
C ASP A 146 21.58 -20.68 -8.77
N PHE A 147 20.92 -20.40 -9.89
CA PHE A 147 19.63 -19.66 -9.89
C PHE A 147 18.48 -20.68 -9.93
N ALA A 148 18.24 -21.35 -8.81
CA ALA A 148 17.07 -22.21 -8.69
C ALA A 148 15.78 -21.37 -8.88
N PRO A 149 14.80 -21.83 -9.70
CA PRO A 149 13.52 -21.16 -9.79
C PRO A 149 12.86 -21.15 -8.41
N ALA A 150 12.38 -19.98 -7.97
CA ALA A 150 11.65 -19.85 -6.71
C ALA A 150 10.47 -20.83 -6.72
N GLU A 151 10.46 -21.79 -5.80
CA GLU A 151 9.37 -22.75 -5.64
C GLU A 151 8.09 -22.05 -5.18
N ASP A 152 6.93 -22.63 -5.51
CA ASP A 152 5.63 -22.12 -5.06
C ASP A 152 5.51 -22.21 -3.53
N VAL A 153 5.66 -21.06 -2.87
CA VAL A 153 5.60 -20.89 -1.41
C VAL A 153 4.18 -20.76 -0.86
N SER A 154 3.15 -21.00 -1.69
CA SER A 154 1.74 -20.97 -1.28
C SER A 154 1.42 -21.87 -0.07
N GLY A 155 2.26 -22.88 0.20
CA GLY A 155 2.12 -23.82 1.32
C GLY A 155 3.07 -23.64 2.53
N LEU A 156 3.99 -22.66 2.54
CA LEU A 156 5.04 -22.56 3.58
C LEU A 156 4.78 -21.52 4.67
N ILE A 157 3.54 -21.04 4.80
CA ILE A 157 3.12 -20.15 5.88
C ILE A 157 2.81 -20.98 7.12
N VAL A 158 3.82 -21.29 7.94
CA VAL A 158 3.59 -21.62 9.36
C VAL A 158 3.90 -20.40 10.21
N GLN A 159 3.12 -19.33 10.01
CA GLN A 159 2.82 -18.48 11.15
C GLN A 159 1.85 -19.25 12.04
N LYS A 160 1.89 -19.03 13.36
CA LYS A 160 0.79 -19.40 14.26
C LYS A 160 -0.48 -18.87 13.61
N GLY A 161 -1.27 -19.77 13.00
CA GLY A 161 -2.23 -19.39 11.97
C GLY A 161 -3.16 -18.28 12.46
N PRO A 162 -3.62 -17.38 11.57
CA PRO A 162 -4.59 -16.36 11.95
C PRO A 162 -5.74 -17.03 12.71
N THR A 163 -6.13 -16.43 13.84
CA THR A 163 -7.19 -17.04 14.65
C THR A 163 -8.45 -17.11 13.80
N VAL A 164 -8.99 -18.32 13.62
CA VAL A 164 -10.20 -18.56 12.83
C VAL A 164 -11.41 -18.52 13.76
N VAL A 165 -12.43 -17.78 13.35
CA VAL A 165 -13.73 -17.70 14.03
C VAL A 165 -14.86 -18.03 13.07
N ARG A 166 -15.92 -18.65 13.60
CA ARG A 166 -17.08 -19.13 12.82
C ARG A 166 -18.42 -18.60 13.33
N SER A 167 -18.41 -17.79 14.39
CA SER A 167 -19.59 -17.15 14.99
C SER A 167 -19.25 -15.75 15.52
N VAL A 168 -20.27 -14.93 15.72
CA VAL A 168 -20.15 -13.61 16.36
C VAL A 168 -19.62 -13.74 17.79
N SER A 169 -20.01 -14.80 18.50
CA SER A 169 -19.55 -15.05 19.88
C SER A 169 -18.06 -15.35 19.96
N GLU A 170 -17.55 -16.23 19.10
CA GLU A 170 -16.12 -16.52 18.98
C GLU A 170 -15.32 -15.27 18.60
N PHE A 171 -15.86 -14.49 17.66
CA PHE A 171 -15.26 -13.23 17.25
C PHE A 171 -15.13 -12.24 18.41
N ILE A 172 -16.20 -12.00 19.17
CA ILE A 172 -16.19 -11.11 20.34
C ILE A 172 -15.20 -11.61 21.40
N ALA A 173 -15.17 -12.92 21.67
CA ALA A 173 -14.22 -13.50 22.62
C ALA A 173 -12.77 -13.23 22.20
N GLN A 174 -12.47 -13.37 20.90
CA GLN A 174 -11.14 -13.10 20.37
C GLN A 174 -10.79 -11.60 20.41
N VAL A 175 -11.74 -10.72 20.07
CA VAL A 175 -11.55 -9.26 20.19
C VAL A 175 -11.21 -8.88 21.63
N ASN A 176 -11.96 -9.39 22.61
CA ASN A 176 -11.72 -9.10 24.03
C ASN A 176 -10.35 -9.61 24.51
N LYS A 177 -9.89 -10.75 23.98
CA LYS A 177 -8.57 -11.31 24.31
C LYS A 177 -7.42 -10.48 23.76
N LEU A 178 -7.57 -9.93 22.55
CA LEU A 178 -6.54 -9.16 21.87
C LEU A 178 -6.54 -7.68 22.29
N ASN A 179 -7.67 -7.18 22.79
CA ASN A 179 -7.82 -5.77 23.11
C ASN A 179 -6.93 -5.38 24.31
N ASP A 180 -6.17 -4.31 24.13
CA ASP A 180 -5.31 -3.68 25.11
C ASP A 180 -5.99 -2.38 25.54
N ALA A 181 -6.44 -2.34 26.79
CA ALA A 181 -7.17 -1.20 27.34
C ALA A 181 -6.34 0.11 27.36
N THR A 182 -5.02 0.04 27.23
CA THR A 182 -4.14 1.21 27.19
C THR A 182 -4.10 1.87 25.81
N ARG A 183 -4.48 1.13 24.75
CA ARG A 183 -4.49 1.57 23.36
C ARG A 183 -5.92 1.81 22.88
N GLU A 184 -6.06 2.51 21.76
CA GLU A 184 -7.35 2.63 21.09
C GLU A 184 -7.43 1.63 19.94
N ALA A 185 -8.55 0.92 19.85
CA ALA A 185 -8.75 -0.16 18.89
C ALA A 185 -9.64 0.30 17.72
N PHE A 186 -9.20 0.01 16.51
CA PHE A 186 -9.98 0.14 15.28
C PHE A 186 -9.95 -1.16 14.51
N TYR A 187 -10.94 -1.34 13.63
CA TYR A 187 -11.18 -2.57 12.92
C TYR A 187 -11.44 -2.29 11.45
N ARG A 188 -11.10 -3.25 10.59
CA ARG A 188 -11.49 -3.26 9.17
C ARG A 188 -11.89 -4.67 8.75
N GLY A 189 -13.03 -4.78 8.09
CA GLY A 189 -13.46 -6.02 7.46
C GLY A 189 -13.02 -6.10 6.01
N HIS A 190 -12.43 -7.23 5.63
CA HIS A 190 -12.17 -7.62 4.26
C HIS A 190 -12.99 -8.87 3.94
N THR A 191 -13.67 -8.86 2.81
CA THR A 191 -14.44 -10.01 2.34
C THR A 191 -13.56 -11.15 1.83
N ASP A 192 -12.26 -10.94 1.70
CA ASP A 192 -11.31 -11.92 1.19
C ASP A 192 -10.00 -11.75 1.96
N ILE A 193 -9.39 -12.85 2.37
CA ILE A 193 -8.10 -12.87 3.08
C ILE A 193 -6.95 -12.35 2.21
N GLU A 194 -7.10 -12.40 0.87
CA GLU A 194 -6.10 -11.93 -0.09
C GLU A 194 -6.12 -10.41 -0.29
N TYR A 195 -7.08 -9.70 0.33
CA TYR A 195 -7.18 -8.26 0.18
C TYR A 195 -6.07 -7.52 0.95
N GLN A 196 -5.40 -6.62 0.24
CA GLN A 196 -4.34 -5.79 0.81
C GLN A 196 -4.89 -4.61 1.62
N LEU A 197 -4.17 -4.24 2.69
CA LEU A 197 -4.40 -3.04 3.52
C LEU A 197 -3.92 -1.76 2.82
N LYS A 198 -4.45 -1.51 1.63
CA LYS A 198 -3.98 -0.47 0.71
C LYS A 198 -5.15 0.38 0.21
N PRO A 199 -5.09 1.72 0.29
CA PRO A 199 -6.09 2.61 -0.29
C PRO A 199 -6.26 2.38 -1.78
N SER A 200 -7.46 2.69 -2.28
CA SER A 200 -7.83 2.51 -3.69
C SER A 200 -6.91 3.27 -4.64
N VAL A 201 -6.47 4.48 -4.29
CA VAL A 201 -5.59 5.29 -5.16
C VAL A 201 -4.22 4.64 -5.44
N PHE A 202 -3.74 3.79 -4.53
CA PHE A 202 -2.42 3.15 -4.65
C PHE A 202 -2.48 1.78 -5.34
N ARG A 203 -3.67 1.26 -5.66
CA ARG A 203 -3.82 -0.06 -6.30
C ARG A 203 -3.18 -0.09 -7.70
N THR A 204 -2.69 -1.27 -8.08
CA THR A 204 -2.01 -1.48 -9.37
C THR A 204 -2.76 -2.48 -10.24
N ASN A 205 -2.46 -2.51 -11.53
CA ASN A 205 -2.90 -3.61 -12.39
C ASN A 205 -1.97 -4.83 -12.27
N LYS A 206 -2.24 -5.89 -13.04
CA LYS A 206 -1.42 -7.11 -13.08
C LYS A 206 0.03 -6.90 -13.51
N GLN A 207 0.38 -5.74 -14.05
CA GLN A 207 1.73 -5.37 -14.46
C GLN A 207 2.42 -4.46 -13.43
N GLY A 208 1.78 -4.14 -12.29
CA GLY A 208 2.31 -3.23 -11.29
C GLY A 208 2.13 -1.74 -11.64
N VAL A 209 1.40 -1.42 -12.71
CA VAL A 209 1.12 -0.02 -13.09
C VAL A 209 0.07 0.58 -12.16
N PRO A 210 0.32 1.77 -11.56
CA PRO A 210 -0.67 2.45 -10.73
C PRO A 210 -1.94 2.79 -11.52
N LEU A 211 -3.10 2.40 -11.00
CA LEU A 211 -4.39 2.64 -11.66
C LEU A 211 -4.81 4.11 -11.61
N TYR A 212 -4.61 4.74 -10.45
CA TYR A 212 -5.19 6.07 -10.15
C TYR A 212 -4.18 7.09 -9.61
N ARG A 213 -3.06 6.63 -9.03
CA ARG A 213 -2.04 7.47 -8.36
C ARG A 213 -1.60 8.69 -9.20
N ASN A 214 -1.40 8.49 -10.50
CA ASN A 214 -0.91 9.55 -11.39
C ASN A 214 -1.99 10.58 -11.72
N SER A 215 -3.26 10.17 -11.74
CA SER A 215 -4.41 11.02 -12.05
C SER A 215 -5.17 11.50 -10.81
N GLU A 216 -4.69 11.20 -9.60
CA GLU A 216 -5.34 11.58 -8.31
C GLU A 216 -5.75 13.07 -8.29
N HIS A 217 -4.82 13.95 -8.65
CA HIS A 217 -5.04 15.40 -8.69
C HIS A 217 -6.05 15.88 -9.75
N GLN A 218 -6.15 15.17 -10.87
CA GLN A 218 -7.13 15.46 -11.91
C GLN A 218 -8.51 14.99 -11.46
N MET A 219 -8.64 13.74 -10.99
CA MET A 219 -9.88 13.20 -10.45
C MET A 219 -10.44 14.06 -9.32
N PHE A 220 -9.56 14.51 -8.41
CA PHE A 220 -9.93 15.42 -7.32
C PHE A 220 -10.54 16.73 -7.84
N ARG A 221 -9.98 17.32 -8.91
CA ARG A 221 -10.50 18.57 -9.48
C ARG A 221 -11.79 18.34 -10.27
N GLU A 222 -11.85 17.29 -11.08
CA GLU A 222 -13.02 16.97 -11.91
C GLU A 222 -14.29 16.77 -11.08
N VAL A 223 -14.18 16.09 -9.93
CA VAL A 223 -15.34 15.88 -9.05
C VAL A 223 -15.80 17.19 -8.38
N LEU A 224 -14.86 18.07 -8.03
CA LEU A 224 -15.17 19.39 -7.46
C LEU A 224 -15.81 20.33 -8.49
N VAL A 225 -15.38 20.28 -9.75
CA VAL A 225 -15.99 21.07 -10.83
C VAL A 225 -17.40 20.56 -11.11
N SER A 226 -17.55 19.24 -11.23
CA SER A 226 -18.81 18.60 -11.61
C SER A 226 -19.89 18.65 -10.52
N ASN A 227 -19.49 18.67 -9.24
CA ASN A 227 -20.42 18.58 -8.10
C ASN A 227 -20.14 19.66 -7.04
N SER A 228 -19.76 20.88 -7.47
CA SER A 228 -19.32 21.97 -6.57
C SER A 228 -20.25 22.26 -5.39
N PHE A 229 -21.57 22.15 -5.58
CA PHE A 229 -22.56 22.37 -4.53
C PHE A 229 -22.43 21.36 -3.37
N ASP A 230 -22.12 20.10 -3.67
CA ASP A 230 -22.00 19.06 -2.64
C ASP A 230 -20.75 19.26 -1.75
N PHE A 231 -19.74 19.98 -2.24
CA PHE A 231 -18.48 20.23 -1.51
C PHE A 231 -18.42 21.60 -0.85
N LYS A 232 -19.50 22.40 -0.90
CA LYS A 232 -19.50 23.80 -0.44
C LYS A 232 -19.12 23.97 1.03
N ASP A 233 -19.50 23.01 1.88
CA ASP A 233 -19.28 23.04 3.33
C ASP A 233 -17.97 22.32 3.72
N ASP A 234 -17.25 21.75 2.75
CA ASP A 234 -16.01 21.02 2.99
C ASP A 234 -14.81 21.99 3.06
N THR A 235 -14.48 22.35 4.31
CA THR A 235 -13.47 23.37 4.63
C THR A 235 -12.03 22.94 4.36
N SER A 236 -11.73 21.65 4.49
CA SER A 236 -10.38 21.11 4.34
C SER A 236 -10.30 20.09 3.20
N THR A 237 -9.10 19.84 2.70
CA THR A 237 -8.84 18.78 1.72
C THR A 237 -9.19 17.41 2.29
N LEU A 238 -8.99 17.19 3.59
CA LEU A 238 -9.41 15.96 4.25
C LEU A 238 -10.94 15.76 4.20
N ASP A 239 -11.73 16.80 4.50
CA ASP A 239 -13.20 16.74 4.42
C ASP A 239 -13.64 16.32 2.99
N ARG A 240 -13.01 16.92 1.97
CA ARG A 240 -13.28 16.60 0.56
C ARG A 240 -12.91 15.15 0.23
N LEU A 241 -11.74 14.67 0.67
CA LEU A 241 -11.32 13.29 0.45
C LEU A 241 -12.28 12.29 1.12
N VAL A 242 -12.75 12.59 2.33
CA VAL A 242 -13.73 11.76 3.04
C VAL A 242 -15.05 11.68 2.25
N ARG A 243 -15.54 12.81 1.73
CA ARG A 243 -16.73 12.82 0.86
C ARG A 243 -16.50 12.08 -0.46
N MET A 244 -15.34 12.26 -1.09
CA MET A 244 -14.97 11.55 -2.32
C MET A 244 -14.95 10.03 -2.11
N GLN A 245 -14.33 9.56 -1.02
CA GLN A 245 -14.32 8.14 -0.61
C GLN A 245 -15.74 7.62 -0.35
N HIS A 246 -16.61 8.43 0.24
CA HIS A 246 -18.02 8.07 0.47
C HIS A 246 -18.74 7.71 -0.83
N TYR A 247 -18.47 8.45 -1.91
CA TYR A 247 -18.98 8.21 -3.26
C TYR A 247 -18.07 7.31 -4.11
N GLU A 248 -17.20 6.53 -3.47
CA GLU A 248 -16.37 5.49 -4.10
C GLU A 248 -15.30 6.02 -5.07
N LEU A 249 -15.00 7.33 -5.07
CA LEU A 249 -13.87 7.87 -5.81
C LEU A 249 -12.55 7.37 -5.18
N PRO A 250 -11.56 6.92 -5.97
CA PRO A 250 -10.31 6.43 -5.41
C PRO A 250 -9.55 7.52 -4.64
N THR A 251 -9.25 7.27 -3.36
CA THR A 251 -8.53 8.20 -2.50
C THR A 251 -7.37 7.52 -1.76
N ARG A 252 -6.57 8.34 -1.07
CA ARG A 252 -5.51 7.95 -0.12
C ARG A 252 -6.03 7.55 1.27
N LEU A 253 -7.34 7.48 1.46
CA LEU A 253 -7.97 7.06 2.69
C LEU A 253 -8.22 5.54 2.68
N LEU A 254 -8.02 4.92 3.83
CA LEU A 254 -8.44 3.56 4.12
C LEU A 254 -9.40 3.58 5.30
N ASP A 255 -10.66 3.22 5.06
CA ASP A 255 -11.71 3.19 6.09
C ASP A 255 -11.40 2.21 7.22
N ILE A 256 -11.57 2.65 8.46
CA ILE A 256 -11.51 1.83 9.66
C ILE A 256 -12.69 2.21 10.57
N THR A 257 -13.11 1.32 11.45
CA THR A 257 -14.24 1.54 12.35
C THR A 257 -13.83 1.26 13.79
N ALA A 258 -14.34 2.05 14.74
CA ALA A 258 -14.20 1.72 16.16
C ALA A 258 -15.16 0.60 16.61
N ASN A 259 -16.11 0.18 15.76
CA ASN A 259 -17.07 -0.86 16.07
C ASN A 259 -16.65 -2.22 15.45
N PRO A 260 -16.27 -3.22 16.27
CA PRO A 260 -15.80 -4.51 15.78
C PRO A 260 -16.88 -5.27 14.99
N LEU A 261 -18.16 -5.11 15.33
CA LEU A 261 -19.25 -5.82 14.62
C LEU A 261 -19.54 -5.22 13.24
N ILE A 262 -19.29 -3.92 13.05
CA ILE A 262 -19.36 -3.28 11.73
C ILE A 262 -18.23 -3.80 10.84
N ALA A 263 -17.02 -3.97 11.39
CA ALA A 263 -15.94 -4.62 10.67
C ALA A 263 -16.25 -6.09 10.36
N LEU A 264 -16.83 -6.84 11.30
CA LEU A 264 -17.27 -8.22 11.04
C LEU A 264 -18.29 -8.28 9.91
N PHE A 265 -19.28 -7.38 9.91
CA PHE A 265 -20.24 -7.25 8.81
C PHE A 265 -19.53 -7.06 7.47
N PHE A 266 -18.57 -6.13 7.38
CA PHE A 266 -17.78 -5.92 6.17
C PHE A 266 -16.88 -7.10 5.78
N ALA A 267 -16.55 -8.01 6.71
CA ALA A 267 -15.80 -9.22 6.40
C ALA A 267 -16.66 -10.33 5.78
N VAL A 268 -17.98 -10.30 5.97
CA VAL A 268 -18.89 -11.38 5.55
C VAL A 268 -19.91 -10.96 4.49
N PHE A 269 -20.17 -9.65 4.35
CA PHE A 269 -21.16 -9.08 3.44
C PHE A 269 -20.54 -8.58 2.12
N SER A 270 -21.21 -8.85 0.99
CA SER A 270 -20.92 -8.24 -0.31
C SER A 270 -22.21 -7.78 -0.99
N LYS A 271 -22.17 -6.62 -1.70
CA LYS A 271 -23.33 -6.08 -2.45
C LYS A 271 -23.93 -7.09 -3.45
N GLN A 272 -23.08 -7.92 -4.06
CA GLN A 272 -23.49 -9.03 -4.93
C GLN A 272 -23.13 -10.34 -4.23
N GLN A 273 -24.00 -10.80 -3.34
CA GLN A 273 -23.77 -12.02 -2.58
C GLN A 273 -24.00 -13.24 -3.47
N THR A 274 -23.00 -14.11 -3.57
CA THR A 274 -23.05 -15.39 -4.30
C THR A 274 -22.54 -16.51 -3.39
N GLU A 275 -22.91 -17.76 -3.69
CA GLU A 275 -22.40 -18.94 -2.99
C GLU A 275 -20.87 -19.02 -3.03
N GLU A 276 -20.27 -18.66 -4.17
CA GLU A 276 -18.82 -18.59 -4.34
C GLU A 276 -18.17 -17.61 -3.36
N LYS A 277 -18.68 -16.37 -3.25
CA LYS A 277 -18.14 -15.34 -2.34
C LYS A 277 -18.37 -15.67 -0.87
N LEU A 278 -19.43 -16.40 -0.56
CA LEU A 278 -19.70 -16.93 0.78
C LEU A 278 -18.73 -18.06 1.16
N GLY A 279 -18.23 -18.80 0.18
CA GLY A 279 -17.24 -19.87 0.36
C GLY A 279 -15.81 -19.37 0.57
N VAL A 280 -15.46 -18.18 0.06
CA VAL A 280 -14.17 -17.55 0.32
C VAL A 280 -14.13 -17.06 1.78
N PRO A 281 -13.07 -17.31 2.57
CA PRO A 281 -12.96 -16.80 3.93
C PRO A 281 -12.81 -15.26 3.96
N GLY A 282 -13.40 -14.62 4.96
CA GLY A 282 -13.22 -13.19 5.23
C GLY A 282 -12.12 -12.95 6.25
N GLN A 283 -11.78 -11.69 6.49
CA GLN A 283 -10.81 -11.29 7.50
C GLN A 283 -11.24 -10.02 8.21
N VAL A 284 -11.11 -9.99 9.53
CA VAL A 284 -11.14 -8.75 10.31
C VAL A 284 -9.73 -8.42 10.74
N ILE A 285 -9.28 -7.22 10.39
CA ILE A 285 -8.00 -6.65 10.83
C ILE A 285 -8.28 -5.74 12.01
N LEU A 286 -7.58 -5.95 13.13
CA LEU A 286 -7.58 -5.13 14.33
C LEU A 286 -6.31 -4.29 14.37
N PHE A 287 -6.47 -2.97 14.47
CA PHE A 287 -5.42 -1.98 14.68
C PHE A 287 -5.46 -1.50 16.13
N GLN A 288 -4.38 -1.64 16.87
CA GLN A 288 -4.23 -1.05 18.19
C GLN A 288 -3.22 0.09 18.12
N LEU A 289 -3.69 1.29 18.42
CA LEU A 289 -2.95 2.53 18.25
C LEU A 289 -2.74 3.20 19.60
N SER A 290 -1.52 3.69 19.82
CA SER A 290 -1.24 4.60 20.94
C SER A 290 -1.99 5.92 20.73
N ARG A 291 -2.67 6.43 21.77
CA ARG A 291 -3.58 7.58 21.66
C ARG A 291 -2.93 8.83 21.04
N ASP A 292 -1.64 9.05 21.31
CA ASP A 292 -0.87 10.19 20.77
C ASP A 292 -0.66 10.16 19.25
N HIS A 293 -0.84 8.99 18.65
CA HIS A 293 -0.72 8.76 17.20
C HIS A 293 -2.04 8.95 16.45
N ILE A 294 -3.14 9.14 17.18
CA ILE A 294 -4.46 9.42 16.60
C ILE A 294 -4.59 10.92 16.44
N LYS A 295 -4.77 11.34 15.19
CA LYS A 295 -4.96 12.74 14.82
C LYS A 295 -6.44 13.04 14.61
N TYR A 296 -6.75 14.32 14.64
CA TYR A 296 -8.09 14.83 14.38
C TYR A 296 -8.11 15.62 13.07
N PHE A 297 -9.31 15.95 12.59
CA PHE A 297 -9.54 16.61 11.31
C PHE A 297 -8.79 17.93 11.12
N ASP A 298 -8.42 18.60 12.22
CA ASP A 298 -7.71 19.89 12.26
C ASP A 298 -6.19 19.74 12.40
N SER A 299 -5.66 18.52 12.41
CA SER A 299 -4.22 18.26 12.52
C SER A 299 -3.43 18.81 11.33
N ASP A 300 -2.31 19.46 11.62
CA ASP A 300 -1.36 19.97 10.63
C ASP A 300 -0.73 18.83 9.80
N THR A 301 -0.40 17.71 10.44
CA THR A 301 0.09 16.52 9.73
C THR A 301 -0.98 15.96 8.78
N ALA A 302 -2.26 15.96 9.19
CA ALA A 302 -3.35 15.50 8.34
C ALA A 302 -3.54 16.43 7.13
N SER A 303 -3.46 17.75 7.32
CA SER A 303 -3.44 18.72 6.23
C SER A 303 -2.27 18.50 5.27
N CYS A 304 -1.06 18.28 5.78
CA CYS A 304 0.12 18.01 4.94
C CYS A 304 -0.09 16.80 4.03
N ILE A 305 -0.57 15.69 4.60
CA ILE A 305 -0.77 14.45 3.86
C ILE A 305 -1.99 14.54 2.93
N ALA A 306 -3.10 15.13 3.36
CA ALA A 306 -4.29 15.25 2.53
C ALA A 306 -4.04 16.11 1.28
N ASN A 307 -3.32 17.23 1.42
CA ASN A 307 -3.03 18.15 0.32
C ASN A 307 -2.06 17.57 -0.74
N LEU A 308 -1.37 16.46 -0.45
CA LEU A 308 -0.66 15.72 -1.49
C LEU A 308 -1.60 15.29 -2.62
N ALA A 309 -2.90 15.07 -2.36
CA ALA A 309 -3.88 14.71 -3.40
C ALA A 309 -3.95 15.74 -4.53
N LEU A 310 -3.64 17.01 -4.23
CA LEU A 310 -3.68 18.13 -5.18
C LEU A 310 -2.40 18.27 -6.02
N LEU A 311 -1.28 17.68 -5.59
CA LEU A 311 -0.02 17.71 -6.35
C LEU A 311 -0.12 16.83 -7.60
N SER A 312 0.48 17.28 -8.70
CA SER A 312 0.63 16.46 -9.90
C SER A 312 1.50 15.22 -9.64
N ALA A 313 1.41 14.22 -10.51
CA ALA A 313 2.27 13.04 -10.42
C ALA A 313 3.76 13.42 -10.47
N ALA A 314 4.12 14.35 -11.36
CA ALA A 314 5.49 14.86 -11.48
C ALA A 314 5.95 15.60 -10.22
N ASP A 315 5.11 16.47 -9.65
CA ASP A 315 5.43 17.17 -8.39
C ASP A 315 5.63 16.17 -7.24
N LYS A 316 4.80 15.12 -7.15
CA LYS A 316 4.96 14.06 -6.13
C LYS A 316 6.28 13.32 -6.33
N ASN A 317 6.55 12.85 -7.55
CA ASN A 317 7.71 12.00 -7.83
C ASN A 317 9.04 12.75 -7.69
N SER A 318 9.03 14.08 -7.82
CA SER A 318 10.17 14.97 -7.62
C SER A 318 10.39 15.39 -6.16
N ILE A 319 9.56 14.94 -5.21
CA ILE A 319 9.84 15.15 -3.79
C ILE A 319 11.05 14.30 -3.42
N ASP A 320 12.11 14.98 -3.03
CA ASP A 320 13.35 14.37 -2.61
C ASP A 320 13.37 14.25 -1.08
N PHE A 321 13.45 13.01 -0.59
CA PHE A 321 13.59 12.72 0.83
C PHE A 321 15.05 12.44 1.22
N THR A 322 16.00 12.51 0.29
CA THR A 322 17.42 12.32 0.59
C THR A 322 17.92 13.46 1.50
N GLY A 323 18.66 13.10 2.55
CA GLY A 323 19.10 14.07 3.57
C GLY A 323 17.98 14.62 4.46
N ALA A 324 16.79 14.01 4.45
CA ALA A 324 15.74 14.29 5.42
C ALA A 324 15.90 13.40 6.67
N MET A 325 17.05 13.46 7.35
CA MET A 325 17.19 12.78 8.64
C MET A 325 16.54 13.62 9.73
N ASP A 326 15.54 13.06 10.40
CA ASP A 326 15.00 13.65 11.63
C ASP A 326 16.02 13.43 12.74
N VAL A 327 16.46 14.54 13.33
CA VAL A 327 17.48 14.55 14.36
C VAL A 327 16.84 14.13 15.68
N VAL A 328 17.11 12.89 16.09
CA VAL A 328 17.16 12.58 17.52
C VAL A 328 18.34 13.39 18.08
N ALA A 329 18.05 14.39 18.91
CA ALA A 329 19.00 15.29 19.59
C ALA A 329 19.63 16.46 18.77
N GLY A 330 18.84 17.51 18.52
CA GLY A 330 19.35 18.88 18.72
C GLY A 330 20.21 19.55 17.64
N GLN A 331 20.07 19.26 16.34
CA GLN A 331 20.68 20.08 15.27
C GLN A 331 19.70 20.36 14.12
N THR A 332 19.37 21.64 13.93
CA THR A 332 18.23 22.15 13.13
C THR A 332 18.55 22.39 11.64
N PHE A 333 19.64 21.84 11.10
CA PHE A 333 20.21 22.33 9.84
C PHE A 333 19.61 21.72 8.54
N GLU A 334 18.86 20.61 8.57
CA GLU A 334 18.44 19.89 7.35
C GLU A 334 16.98 20.12 6.89
N LEU A 335 16.07 20.53 7.79
CA LEU A 335 14.66 20.85 7.45
C LEU A 335 14.52 21.96 6.40
N ASN A 336 15.49 22.89 6.35
CA ASN A 336 15.47 24.02 5.43
C ASN A 336 15.64 23.58 3.98
N LYS A 337 16.44 22.55 3.67
CA LYS A 337 16.64 22.08 2.29
C LYS A 337 15.40 21.38 1.74
N PHE A 338 14.71 20.60 2.57
CA PHE A 338 13.48 19.93 2.16
C PHE A 338 12.37 20.94 1.83
N ASN A 339 12.14 21.91 2.72
CA ASN A 339 11.04 22.88 2.58
C ASN A 339 11.22 23.90 1.43
N VAL A 340 12.44 24.03 0.86
CA VAL A 340 12.68 24.91 -0.30
C VAL A 340 12.46 24.22 -1.65
N GLN A 341 12.26 22.90 -1.69
CA GLN A 341 11.99 22.17 -2.93
C GLN A 341 10.74 22.74 -3.64
N PRO A 342 10.73 22.86 -4.98
CA PRO A 342 9.59 23.41 -5.71
C PRO A 342 8.26 22.66 -5.45
N SER A 343 8.32 21.34 -5.37
CA SER A 343 7.19 20.45 -5.06
C SER A 343 6.64 20.71 -3.65
N ILE A 344 7.52 20.89 -2.66
CA ILE A 344 7.13 21.18 -1.27
C ILE A 344 6.58 22.60 -1.11
N ARG A 345 7.14 23.60 -1.80
CA ARG A 345 6.56 24.96 -1.83
C ARG A 345 5.17 24.98 -2.47
N ARG A 346 4.95 24.19 -3.53
CA ARG A 346 3.63 24.02 -4.14
C ARG A 346 2.66 23.34 -3.19
N LEU A 347 3.09 22.32 -2.45
CA LEU A 347 2.28 21.70 -1.40
C LEU A 347 1.91 22.70 -0.30
N LEU A 348 2.87 23.51 0.14
CA LEU A 348 2.66 24.57 1.12
C LEU A 348 1.60 25.57 0.67
N HIS A 349 1.53 25.92 -0.62
CA HIS A 349 0.45 26.78 -1.14
C HIS A 349 -0.93 26.16 -0.94
N TYR A 350 -1.09 24.86 -1.20
CA TYR A 350 -2.37 24.18 -0.98
C TYR A 350 -2.74 24.11 0.51
N ILE A 351 -1.77 23.81 1.37
CA ILE A 351 -1.98 23.80 2.83
C ILE A 351 -2.37 25.21 3.31
N LYS A 352 -1.68 26.27 2.88
CA LYS A 352 -2.00 27.64 3.27
C LYS A 352 -3.34 28.14 2.74
N ASN A 353 -3.82 27.59 1.62
CA ASN A 353 -5.14 27.91 1.11
C ASN A 353 -6.26 27.44 2.07
N GLU A 354 -6.08 26.32 2.77
CA GLU A 354 -7.02 25.88 3.82
C GLU A 354 -6.65 26.36 5.24
N LYS A 355 -5.35 26.58 5.52
CA LYS A 355 -4.81 27.03 6.80
C LYS A 355 -3.84 28.20 6.60
N PRO A 356 -4.33 29.45 6.47
CA PRO A 356 -3.48 30.61 6.20
C PRO A 356 -2.38 30.86 7.25
N TYR A 357 -2.58 30.36 8.47
CA TYR A 357 -1.66 30.47 9.60
C TYR A 357 -0.60 29.36 9.65
N PHE A 358 -0.61 28.39 8.72
CA PHE A 358 0.32 27.28 8.71
C PHE A 358 1.77 27.79 8.56
N GLN A 359 2.66 27.33 9.44
CA GLN A 359 4.08 27.69 9.40
C GLN A 359 4.78 27.00 8.22
N ASP A 360 5.80 27.62 7.65
CA ASP A 360 6.53 27.12 6.46
C ASP A 360 7.48 25.95 6.80
N ARG A 361 6.97 24.99 7.56
CA ARG A 361 7.69 23.87 8.16
C ARG A 361 6.88 22.59 8.00
N ILE A 362 7.09 21.91 6.89
CA ILE A 362 6.62 20.55 6.65
C ILE A 362 7.72 19.58 7.09
N VAL A 363 7.35 18.61 7.92
CA VAL A 363 8.26 17.58 8.44
C VAL A 363 8.27 16.39 7.47
N PRO A 364 9.43 15.98 6.92
CA PRO A 364 9.51 14.91 5.92
C PRO A 364 9.00 13.56 6.43
N SER A 365 9.37 13.18 7.67
CA SER A 365 8.95 11.93 8.32
C SER A 365 7.42 11.83 8.44
N SER A 366 6.76 12.96 8.66
CA SER A 366 5.31 13.05 8.70
C SER A 366 4.67 12.86 7.32
N LEU A 367 5.29 13.39 6.25
CA LEU A 367 4.73 13.34 4.90
C LEU A 367 4.75 11.92 4.31
N GLY A 368 5.73 11.08 4.70
CA GLY A 368 5.84 9.67 4.31
C GLY A 368 5.15 8.68 5.25
N SER A 369 4.41 9.16 6.26
CA SER A 369 3.79 8.30 7.29
C SER A 369 2.36 7.89 6.95
N VAL A 370 1.88 6.81 7.58
CA VAL A 370 0.45 6.50 7.68
C VAL A 370 -0.04 7.01 9.02
N ILE A 371 -1.06 7.88 9.03
CA ILE A 371 -1.67 8.38 10.27
C ILE A 371 -3.11 7.91 10.40
N CYS A 372 -3.55 7.68 11.63
CA CYS A 372 -4.97 7.50 11.93
C CYS A 372 -5.61 8.86 12.16
N VAL A 373 -6.71 9.14 11.48
CA VAL A 373 -7.45 10.41 11.61
C VAL A 373 -8.92 10.16 11.90
N LYS A 374 -9.44 10.83 12.93
CA LYS A 374 -10.87 10.93 13.20
C LYS A 374 -11.44 12.14 12.44
N GLY A 375 -12.28 11.86 11.45
CA GLY A 375 -12.99 12.89 10.69
C GLY A 375 -14.15 13.51 11.48
N LYS A 376 -14.71 14.61 10.96
CA LYS A 376 -15.97 15.16 11.47
C LYS A 376 -17.10 14.15 11.22
N LYS A 377 -18.04 14.03 12.15
CA LYS A 377 -19.27 13.25 11.97
C LYS A 377 -20.29 14.03 11.13
N SER A 378 -19.89 14.49 9.96
CA SER A 378 -20.70 15.36 9.08
C SER A 378 -21.65 14.58 8.16
N ASN A 379 -21.56 13.25 8.13
CA ASN A 379 -22.40 12.38 7.31
C ASN A 379 -22.94 11.21 8.16
N ASP A 380 -24.22 10.90 8.01
CA ASP A 380 -24.92 9.82 8.72
C ASP A 380 -24.21 8.48 8.61
N ARG A 381 -23.61 8.17 7.44
CA ARG A 381 -22.83 6.94 7.24
C ARG A 381 -21.61 6.88 8.17
N ILE A 382 -20.87 7.98 8.32
CA ILE A 382 -19.67 8.03 9.18
C ILE A 382 -20.08 7.88 10.65
N SER A 383 -21.23 8.47 11.02
CA SER A 383 -21.80 8.34 12.36
C SER A 383 -22.20 6.89 12.67
N SER A 384 -22.97 6.24 11.78
CA SER A 384 -23.43 4.86 11.94
C SER A 384 -22.31 3.83 11.92
N GLN A 385 -21.23 4.10 11.18
CA GLN A 385 -20.08 3.20 11.08
C GLN A 385 -19.04 3.44 12.17
N ALA A 386 -19.22 4.42 13.07
CA ALA A 386 -18.18 4.88 14.00
C ALA A 386 -16.82 5.07 13.30
N GLY A 387 -16.86 5.72 12.13
CA GLY A 387 -15.79 5.72 11.15
C GLY A 387 -14.58 6.56 11.55
N ALA A 388 -13.40 6.03 11.29
CA ALA A 388 -12.13 6.75 11.24
C ALA A 388 -11.37 6.32 9.97
N PHE A 389 -10.23 6.95 9.70
CA PHE A 389 -9.48 6.69 8.47
C PHE A 389 -8.00 6.52 8.77
N LEU A 390 -7.35 5.56 8.10
CA LEU A 390 -5.91 5.63 7.90
C LEU A 390 -5.66 6.49 6.66
N LEU A 391 -4.93 7.59 6.84
CA LEU A 391 -4.56 8.53 5.80
C LEU A 391 -3.10 8.26 5.40
N PHE A 392 -2.90 7.88 4.14
CA PHE A 392 -1.60 7.47 3.63
C PHE A 392 -0.83 8.65 3.02
N GLY A 393 0.39 8.83 3.53
CA GLY A 393 1.42 9.75 3.07
C GLY A 393 1.91 9.51 1.65
N HIS A 394 2.90 10.31 1.26
CA HIS A 394 3.67 10.07 0.04
C HIS A 394 4.40 8.73 0.19
N GLU A 395 3.92 7.72 -0.54
CA GLU A 395 4.49 6.36 -0.57
C GLU A 395 4.48 5.65 0.77
N ALA A 396 3.65 6.09 1.69
CA ALA A 396 3.53 5.43 2.96
C ALA A 396 3.08 3.98 2.74
N VAL A 397 3.82 3.04 3.31
CA VAL A 397 3.43 1.63 3.38
C VAL A 397 3.11 1.35 4.84
N LEU A 398 1.98 0.69 5.08
CA LEU A 398 1.63 0.25 6.41
C LEU A 398 2.53 -0.95 6.74
N ALA A 399 3.51 -0.76 7.63
CA ALA A 399 4.30 -1.86 8.14
C ALA A 399 3.38 -2.80 8.92
N GLU A 400 3.36 -4.08 8.55
CA GLU A 400 2.57 -5.10 9.23
C GLU A 400 3.32 -5.73 10.42
N GLU A 401 4.57 -5.32 10.61
CA GLU A 401 5.36 -5.61 11.80
C GLU A 401 4.82 -4.81 12.99
N THR A 402 4.73 -5.45 14.15
CA THR A 402 4.27 -4.75 15.37
C THR A 402 5.30 -3.69 15.74
N THR A 403 4.88 -2.43 15.71
CA THR A 403 5.67 -1.30 16.21
C THR A 403 5.11 -0.82 17.55
N ASP A 404 5.86 0.04 18.24
CA ASP A 404 5.36 0.73 19.44
C ASP A 404 4.13 1.62 19.13
N THR A 405 3.95 1.99 17.86
CA THR A 405 2.91 2.92 17.41
C THR A 405 1.65 2.22 16.92
N ILE A 406 1.78 1.11 16.19
CA ILE A 406 0.66 0.35 15.61
C ILE A 406 0.91 -1.14 15.82
N THR A 407 -0.04 -1.82 16.46
CA THR A 407 -0.11 -3.30 16.48
C THR A 407 -1.25 -3.76 15.59
N ILE A 408 -0.98 -4.72 14.71
CA ILE A 408 -1.96 -5.27 13.77
C ILE A 408 -2.20 -6.75 14.10
N HIS A 409 -3.46 -7.12 14.30
CA HIS A 409 -3.89 -8.52 14.45
C HIS A 409 -4.87 -8.89 13.35
N ARG A 410 -4.86 -10.16 12.93
CA ARG A 410 -5.76 -10.70 11.92
C ARG A 410 -6.61 -11.83 12.48
N ILE A 411 -7.91 -11.74 12.24
CA ILE A 411 -8.90 -12.75 12.62
C ILE A 411 -9.57 -13.21 11.32
N ASN A 412 -9.37 -14.46 10.96
CA ASN A 412 -10.03 -15.04 9.78
C ASN A 412 -11.46 -15.43 10.14
N VAL A 413 -12.40 -15.12 9.27
CA VAL A 413 -13.83 -15.37 9.46
C VAL A 413 -14.29 -16.38 8.42
N GLU A 414 -14.65 -17.55 8.90
CA GLU A 414 -15.26 -18.61 8.11
C GLU A 414 -16.77 -18.69 8.37
N ASN A 415 -17.48 -19.53 7.62
CA ASN A 415 -18.93 -19.72 7.76
C ASN A 415 -19.72 -18.38 7.68
N LYS A 416 -19.38 -17.55 6.69
CA LYS A 416 -19.92 -16.20 6.51
C LYS A 416 -21.44 -16.12 6.58
N ARG A 417 -22.15 -17.15 6.07
CA ARG A 417 -23.61 -17.22 6.11
C ARG A 417 -24.14 -17.20 7.54
N ALA A 418 -23.67 -18.11 8.39
CA ALA A 418 -24.12 -18.20 9.78
C ALA A 418 -23.79 -16.91 10.55
N VAL A 419 -22.59 -16.36 10.33
CA VAL A 419 -22.17 -15.08 10.95
C VAL A 419 -23.07 -13.92 10.51
N LEU A 420 -23.42 -13.84 9.22
CA LEU A 420 -24.32 -12.80 8.70
C LEU A 420 -25.73 -12.92 9.30
N GLU A 421 -26.26 -14.13 9.46
CA GLU A 421 -27.54 -14.38 10.13
C GLU A 421 -27.50 -14.03 11.63
N GLU A 422 -26.39 -14.26 12.31
CA GLU A 422 -26.17 -13.82 13.69
C GLU A 422 -26.13 -12.29 13.80
N LEU A 423 -25.44 -11.61 12.88
CA LEU A 423 -25.39 -10.15 12.82
C LEU A 423 -26.78 -9.54 12.55
N GLU A 424 -27.57 -10.13 11.66
CA GLU A 424 -28.94 -9.68 11.38
C GLU A 424 -29.84 -9.79 12.64
N ARG A 425 -29.67 -10.84 13.47
CA ARG A 425 -30.37 -10.95 14.76
C ARG A 425 -29.98 -9.86 15.76
N LEU A 426 -28.80 -9.25 15.60
CA LEU A 426 -28.31 -8.12 16.39
C LEU A 426 -28.65 -6.76 15.73
N ASP A 427 -29.51 -6.75 14.71
CA ASP A 427 -29.91 -5.58 13.93
C ASP A 427 -28.72 -4.92 13.18
N ILE A 428 -27.72 -5.73 12.81
CA ILE A 428 -26.60 -5.29 11.97
C ILE A 428 -26.84 -5.79 10.55
N THR A 429 -27.51 -4.94 9.77
CA THR A 429 -27.93 -5.21 8.39
C THR A 429 -27.40 -4.15 7.42
N GLU A 430 -27.49 -4.41 6.11
CA GLU A 430 -27.10 -3.45 5.07
C GLU A 430 -27.72 -2.06 5.29
N SER A 431 -29.00 -1.97 5.65
CA SER A 431 -29.71 -0.70 5.86
C SER A 431 -29.25 0.06 7.11
N THR A 432 -28.80 -0.65 8.15
CA THR A 432 -28.27 -0.01 9.38
C THR A 432 -26.83 0.48 9.18
N VAL A 433 -26.03 -0.27 8.41
CA VAL A 433 -24.63 0.05 8.11
C VAL A 433 -24.54 1.13 7.03
N PHE A 434 -25.44 1.11 6.05
CA PHE A 434 -25.58 2.09 4.97
C PHE A 434 -26.95 2.75 5.08
N PRO A 435 -27.11 3.78 5.92
CA PRO A 435 -28.39 4.47 6.11
C PRO A 435 -28.69 5.34 4.89
N ASN A 436 -29.06 4.71 3.78
CA ASN A 436 -29.58 5.38 2.61
C ASN A 436 -30.92 4.75 2.23
N LEU A 437 -31.79 5.55 1.59
CA LEU A 437 -33.16 5.15 1.28
C LEU A 437 -33.20 3.87 0.43
N VAL A 438 -32.25 3.69 -0.48
CA VAL A 438 -32.16 2.52 -1.36
C VAL A 438 -31.90 1.25 -0.57
N ALA A 439 -30.93 1.26 0.34
CA ALA A 439 -30.58 0.13 1.20
C ALA A 439 -31.75 -0.23 2.13
N THR A 440 -32.42 0.76 2.72
CA THR A 440 -33.62 0.54 3.54
C THR A 440 -34.75 -0.11 2.73
N CYS A 441 -35.06 0.41 1.55
CA CYS A 441 -36.10 -0.15 0.68
C CYS A 441 -35.75 -1.58 0.23
N ASN A 442 -34.48 -1.85 -0.13
CA ASN A 442 -34.02 -3.18 -0.51
C ASN A 442 -34.16 -4.17 0.65
N HIS A 443 -33.72 -3.80 1.87
CA HIS A 443 -33.85 -4.66 3.05
C HIS A 443 -35.31 -4.99 3.37
N ILE A 444 -36.20 -3.99 3.35
CA ILE A 444 -37.64 -4.20 3.55
C ILE A 444 -38.18 -5.16 2.49
N LYS A 445 -37.85 -4.94 1.21
CA LYS A 445 -38.31 -5.81 0.11
C LYS A 445 -37.89 -7.27 0.32
N THR A 446 -36.62 -7.51 0.68
CA THR A 446 -36.10 -8.86 0.93
C THR A 446 -36.80 -9.52 2.13
N ARG A 447 -37.04 -8.77 3.21
CA ARG A 447 -37.69 -9.28 4.43
C ARG A 447 -39.12 -9.77 4.19
N TYR A 448 -39.86 -9.12 3.30
CA TYR A 448 -41.24 -9.48 2.97
C TYR A 448 -41.38 -10.31 1.69
N GLN A 449 -40.28 -10.76 1.10
CA GLN A 449 -40.30 -11.61 -0.09
C GLN A 449 -40.73 -13.04 0.29
N THR A 450 -41.88 -13.49 -0.22
CA THR A 450 -42.36 -14.86 -0.04
C THR A 450 -41.39 -15.84 -0.69
N LYS A 451 -40.77 -16.72 0.10
CA LYS A 451 -39.95 -17.83 -0.41
C LYS A 451 -40.90 -18.93 -0.90
N PHE A 452 -40.95 -19.15 -2.22
CA PHE A 452 -41.69 -20.25 -2.84
C PHE A 452 -40.83 -21.49 -2.97
#